data_AF-A0A2G6GSU8-F1
#
_entry.id   AF-A0A2G6GSU8-F1
#
_cell.length_a   1.000
_cell.length_b   1.000
_cell.length_c   1.000
_cell.angle_alpha   90.00
_cell.angle_beta   90.00
_cell.angle_gamma   90.00
#
_symmetry.space_group_name_H-M   'P 1'
#
loop_
_entity.id
_entity.type
_entity.pdbx_description
1 polymer ?
#
loop_
_entity_poly.entity_id
_entity_poly.type
_entity_poly.pdbx_seq_one_letter_code
_entity_poly.pdbx_strand_id
1 'polypeptide(L)'
;MKKYLFEGFLKEKLIYKTCKTYWEVKIEELFKQYKIKNAKPYLNTKFADGTDFFDANPIANYNISSIGRSIRIIQEEYNPNDLEIAAWIDEFETENFKTKELVISIQLRPYTEKVAFEMIKKWIVDNYPENKMEKYLALRLELEKLETNDKTNEVLA
;
A
#
# COMPACT_ATOMS: atom_id res chain seq x y z
N MET A 1 -23.75 0.61 -3.34
CA MET A 1 -22.95 0.63 -2.09
C MET A 1 -21.51 0.30 -2.47
N LYS A 2 -20.54 1.20 -2.20
CA LYS A 2 -19.12 0.91 -2.44
C LYS A 2 -18.71 -0.18 -1.44
N LYS A 3 -18.31 -1.36 -1.91
CA LYS A 3 -17.90 -2.47 -1.04
C LYS A 3 -16.43 -2.31 -0.68
N TYR A 4 -16.16 -1.84 0.53
CA TYR A 4 -14.82 -1.88 1.10
C TYR A 4 -14.51 -3.32 1.54
N LEU A 5 -13.24 -3.70 1.42
CA LEU A 5 -12.78 -5.02 1.80
C LEU A 5 -12.22 -4.96 3.23
N PHE A 6 -12.50 -6.00 4.00
CA PHE A 6 -12.00 -6.14 5.37
C PHE A 6 -12.46 -5.02 6.32
N GLU A 7 -13.71 -4.58 6.22
CA GLU A 7 -14.28 -3.60 7.18
C GLU A 7 -14.13 -4.10 8.62
N GLY A 8 -13.67 -3.22 9.53
CA GLY A 8 -13.50 -3.56 10.94
C GLY A 8 -12.29 -4.45 11.25
N PHE A 9 -11.36 -4.59 10.31
CA PHE A 9 -10.18 -5.43 10.50
C PHE A 9 -9.29 -5.01 11.68
N LEU A 10 -9.29 -3.74 12.10
CA LEU A 10 -8.57 -3.32 13.31
C LEU A 10 -9.26 -3.78 14.61
N LYS A 11 -10.55 -4.12 14.54
CA LYS A 11 -11.35 -4.56 15.70
C LYS A 11 -11.39 -6.08 15.81
N GLU A 12 -11.27 -6.78 14.70
CA GLU A 12 -11.42 -8.24 14.63
C GLU A 12 -10.15 -8.92 14.14
N LYS A 13 -9.47 -9.63 15.06
CA LYS A 13 -8.20 -10.33 14.77
C LYS A 13 -8.26 -11.27 13.57
N LEU A 14 -9.40 -11.93 13.35
CA LEU A 14 -9.56 -12.83 12.21
C LEU A 14 -9.56 -12.05 10.89
N ILE A 15 -10.32 -10.96 10.82
CA ILE A 15 -10.39 -10.10 9.64
C ILE A 15 -9.02 -9.46 9.39
N TYR A 16 -8.30 -9.00 10.42
CA TYR A 16 -6.92 -8.51 10.31
C TYR A 16 -6.01 -9.53 9.62
N LYS A 17 -6.02 -10.77 10.10
CA LYS A 17 -5.21 -11.85 9.53
C LYS A 17 -5.59 -12.13 8.08
N THR A 18 -6.88 -12.15 7.75
CA THR A 18 -7.34 -12.31 6.37
C THR A 18 -6.86 -11.17 5.47
N CYS A 19 -6.94 -9.91 5.94
CA CYS A 19 -6.44 -8.74 5.22
C CYS A 19 -4.93 -8.82 4.99
N LYS A 20 -4.16 -9.20 6.01
CA LYS A 20 -2.71 -9.38 5.91
C LYS A 20 -2.35 -10.45 4.87
N THR A 21 -2.93 -11.64 5.00
CA THR A 21 -2.70 -12.75 4.06
C THR A 21 -3.15 -12.39 2.64
N TYR A 22 -4.23 -11.62 2.49
CA TYR A 22 -4.66 -11.13 1.18
C TYR A 22 -3.55 -10.32 0.49
N TRP A 23 -2.98 -9.34 1.19
CA TRP A 23 -1.89 -8.52 0.65
C TRP A 23 -0.64 -9.34 0.37
N GLU A 24 -0.24 -10.22 1.29
CA GLU A 24 0.92 -11.10 1.14
C GLU A 24 0.79 -11.96 -0.14
N VAL A 25 -0.33 -12.66 -0.31
CA VAL A 25 -0.57 -13.52 -1.48
C VAL A 25 -0.55 -12.71 -2.77
N LYS A 26 -1.26 -11.57 -2.83
CA LYS A 26 -1.35 -10.75 -4.04
C LYS A 26 0.00 -10.17 -4.47
N ILE A 27 0.80 -9.71 -3.51
CA ILE A 27 2.14 -9.18 -3.78
C ILE A 27 3.09 -10.30 -4.20
N GLU A 28 3.03 -11.46 -3.55
CA GLU A 28 3.83 -12.63 -3.95
C GLU A 28 3.48 -13.12 -5.36
N GLU A 29 2.19 -13.14 -5.73
CA GLU A 29 1.74 -13.44 -7.09
C GLU A 29 2.34 -12.45 -8.11
N LEU A 30 2.32 -11.15 -7.81
CA LEU A 30 2.94 -10.12 -8.63
C LEU A 30 4.45 -10.36 -8.79
N PHE A 31 5.16 -10.59 -7.68
CA PHE A 31 6.60 -10.84 -7.69
C PHE A 31 6.96 -12.09 -8.48
N LYS A 32 6.17 -13.16 -8.33
CA LYS A 32 6.33 -14.39 -9.12
C LYS A 32 6.10 -14.12 -10.61
N GLN A 33 5.05 -13.39 -10.98
CA GLN A 33 4.73 -13.04 -12.36
C GLN A 33 5.89 -12.30 -13.04
N TYR A 34 6.50 -11.33 -12.36
CA TYR A 34 7.58 -10.49 -12.90
C TYR A 34 8.98 -10.97 -12.52
N LYS A 35 9.10 -12.18 -11.94
CA LYS A 35 10.37 -12.81 -11.54
C LYS A 35 11.21 -11.94 -10.60
N ILE A 36 10.55 -11.16 -9.74
CA ILE A 36 11.21 -10.40 -8.67
C ILE A 36 11.75 -11.39 -7.64
N LYS A 37 13.06 -11.33 -7.39
CA LYS A 37 13.75 -12.24 -6.48
C LYS A 37 14.12 -11.52 -5.18
N ASN A 38 14.23 -12.30 -4.11
CA ASN A 38 14.72 -11.86 -2.80
C ASN A 38 13.92 -10.68 -2.19
N ALA A 39 12.63 -10.56 -2.53
CA ALA A 39 11.74 -9.66 -1.82
C ALA A 39 11.52 -10.18 -0.40
N LYS A 40 11.83 -9.38 0.62
CA LYS A 40 11.71 -9.78 2.03
C LYS A 40 11.11 -8.65 2.87
N PRO A 41 10.28 -8.96 3.88
CA PRO A 41 9.90 -7.98 4.89
C PRO A 41 11.14 -7.39 5.55
N TYR A 42 11.10 -6.09 5.82
CA TYR A 42 12.21 -5.33 6.39
C TYR A 42 11.79 -4.51 7.63
N LEU A 43 10.48 -4.29 7.84
CA LEU A 43 9.93 -3.72 9.06
C LEU A 43 9.39 -4.82 9.97
N ASN A 44 9.66 -4.68 11.27
CA ASN A 44 9.06 -5.53 12.29
C ASN A 44 7.61 -5.09 12.53
N THR A 45 6.66 -6.02 12.41
CA THR A 45 5.23 -5.78 12.66
C THR A 45 4.71 -6.58 13.86
N LYS A 46 5.63 -7.10 14.69
CA LYS A 46 5.33 -8.04 15.77
C LYS A 46 6.05 -7.64 17.05
N PHE A 47 5.41 -7.90 18.18
CA PHE A 47 6.04 -7.83 19.49
C PHE A 47 7.07 -8.96 19.66
N ALA A 48 7.87 -8.88 20.72
CA ALA A 48 8.90 -9.89 21.03
C ALA A 48 8.30 -11.29 21.25
N ASP A 49 7.02 -11.38 21.60
CA ASP A 49 6.27 -12.65 21.76
C ASP A 49 5.71 -13.20 20.43
N GLY A 50 5.93 -12.49 19.31
CA GLY A 50 5.44 -12.87 17.97
C GLY A 50 4.01 -12.39 17.64
N THR A 51 3.31 -11.76 18.59
CA THR A 51 1.98 -11.18 18.39
C THR A 51 2.06 -9.98 17.44
N ASP A 52 1.15 -9.87 16.47
CA ASP A 52 1.11 -8.70 15.57
C ASP A 52 0.76 -7.41 16.35
N PHE A 53 1.26 -6.26 15.88
CA PHE A 53 0.91 -4.95 16.46
C PHE A 53 -0.58 -4.59 16.27
N PHE A 54 -1.24 -5.17 15.27
CA PHE A 54 -2.65 -4.91 14.92
C PHE A 54 -2.93 -3.44 14.57
N ASP A 55 -1.96 -2.72 14.01
CA ASP A 55 -2.09 -1.31 13.60
C ASP A 55 -2.15 -1.10 12.09
N ALA A 56 -1.96 -2.18 11.31
CA ALA A 56 -1.95 -2.16 9.85
C ALA A 56 -0.89 -1.25 9.23
N ASN A 57 0.11 -0.86 10.01
CA ASN A 57 1.12 0.12 9.61
C ASN A 57 2.54 -0.41 9.84
N PRO A 58 3.02 -1.34 8.98
CA PRO A 58 2.38 -1.78 7.74
C PRO A 58 1.54 -3.06 7.83
N ILE A 59 0.56 -3.17 6.93
CA ILE A 59 -0.13 -4.44 6.66
C ILE A 59 0.74 -5.36 5.79
N ALA A 60 1.55 -4.76 4.90
CA ALA A 60 2.51 -5.47 4.07
C ALA A 60 3.73 -4.58 3.79
N ASN A 61 4.93 -5.17 3.84
CA ASN A 61 6.17 -4.46 3.51
C ASN A 61 7.18 -5.42 2.88
N TYR A 62 7.90 -4.95 1.86
CA TYR A 62 8.91 -5.74 1.17
C TYR A 62 10.05 -4.84 0.69
N ASN A 63 11.28 -5.25 1.00
CA ASN A 63 12.49 -4.74 0.37
C ASN A 63 12.93 -5.67 -0.76
N ILE A 64 13.27 -5.08 -1.91
CA ILE A 64 13.82 -5.75 -3.08
C ILE A 64 15.26 -5.25 -3.25
N SER A 65 16.19 -5.86 -2.50
CA SER A 65 17.59 -5.42 -2.42
C SER A 65 18.30 -5.36 -3.77
N SER A 66 17.94 -6.23 -4.71
CA SER A 66 18.52 -6.27 -6.07
C SER A 66 18.33 -4.99 -6.88
N ILE A 67 17.34 -4.16 -6.54
CA ILE A 67 17.09 -2.86 -7.19
C ILE A 67 17.12 -1.68 -6.22
N GLY A 68 17.46 -1.92 -4.94
CA GLY A 68 17.55 -0.88 -3.91
C GLY A 68 16.22 -0.17 -3.62
N ARG A 69 15.09 -0.88 -3.73
CA ARG A 69 13.74 -0.31 -3.53
C ARG A 69 12.92 -1.11 -2.55
N SER A 70 12.02 -0.44 -1.85
CA SER A 70 11.03 -1.04 -0.97
C SER A 70 9.61 -0.61 -1.33
N ILE A 71 8.64 -1.38 -0.84
CA ILE A 71 7.23 -1.02 -0.76
C ILE A 71 6.73 -1.18 0.67
N ARG A 72 5.83 -0.29 1.08
CA ARG A 72 5.04 -0.36 2.32
C ARG A 72 3.60 -0.07 1.99
N ILE A 73 2.72 -0.93 2.47
CA ILE A 73 1.27 -0.73 2.39
C ILE A 73 0.75 -0.53 3.81
N ILE A 74 0.01 0.57 3.98
CA ILE A 74 -0.75 0.91 5.17
C ILE A 74 -2.22 0.73 4.81
N GLN A 75 -2.87 -0.25 5.42
CA GLN A 75 -4.31 -0.45 5.22
C GLN A 75 -5.03 0.47 6.20
N GLU A 76 -5.85 1.38 5.69
CA GLU A 76 -6.70 2.24 6.50
C GLU A 76 -8.11 1.62 6.64
N GLU A 77 -8.76 1.89 7.77
CA GLU A 77 -10.20 1.68 7.92
C GLU A 77 -10.97 2.64 7.01
N TYR A 78 -12.21 2.28 6.70
CA TYR A 78 -13.07 3.17 5.93
C TYR A 78 -13.35 4.47 6.69
N ASN A 79 -13.04 5.61 6.06
CA ASN A 79 -13.44 6.94 6.51
C ASN A 79 -13.89 7.77 5.30
N PRO A 80 -15.16 8.22 5.26
CA PRO A 80 -15.69 9.00 4.14
C PRO A 80 -15.02 10.37 3.96
N ASN A 81 -14.32 10.88 4.98
CA ASN A 81 -13.67 12.18 4.93
C ASN A 81 -12.20 12.11 4.51
N ASP A 82 -11.63 10.91 4.43
CA ASP A 82 -10.25 10.70 4.05
C ASP A 82 -10.16 10.30 2.58
N LEU A 83 -8.97 10.50 1.99
CA LEU A 83 -8.69 9.96 0.65
C LEU A 83 -8.75 8.44 0.70
N GLU A 84 -9.32 7.83 -0.33
CA GLU A 84 -9.37 6.37 -0.42
C GLU A 84 -7.99 5.77 -0.73
N ILE A 85 -7.08 6.56 -1.31
CA ILE A 85 -5.69 6.18 -1.53
C ILE A 85 -4.76 7.40 -1.51
N ALA A 86 -3.63 7.27 -0.82
CA ALA A 86 -2.51 8.20 -0.81
C ALA A 86 -1.21 7.43 -1.04
N ALA A 87 -0.24 8.03 -1.72
CA ALA A 87 1.05 7.40 -1.93
C ALA A 87 2.17 8.43 -2.11
N TRP A 88 3.35 8.13 -1.59
CA TRP A 88 4.54 8.97 -1.69
C TRP A 88 5.81 8.13 -1.73
N ILE A 89 6.92 8.75 -2.16
CA ILE A 89 8.24 8.17 -2.01
C ILE A 89 8.82 8.66 -0.69
N ASP A 90 9.36 7.72 0.08
CA ASP A 90 10.02 7.96 1.35
C ASP A 90 11.43 7.36 1.35
N GLU A 91 12.21 7.70 2.36
CA GLU A 91 13.53 7.14 2.59
C GLU A 91 13.57 6.47 3.97
N PHE A 92 13.93 5.19 3.97
CA PHE A 92 14.10 4.45 5.21
C PHE A 92 15.56 4.14 5.41
N GLU A 93 16.10 4.52 6.57
CA GLU A 93 17.49 4.32 6.93
C GLU A 93 17.64 3.84 8.37
N THR A 94 18.51 2.86 8.54
CA THR A 94 19.06 2.36 9.80
C THR A 94 20.57 2.28 9.62
N GLU A 95 21.31 2.01 10.70
CA GLU A 95 22.77 1.86 10.65
C GLU A 95 23.27 0.88 9.56
N ASN A 96 22.49 -0.17 9.24
CA ASN A 96 22.92 -1.24 8.34
C ASN A 96 22.08 -1.37 7.06
N PHE A 97 21.11 -0.48 6.86
CA PHE A 97 20.16 -0.62 5.76
C PHE A 97 19.58 0.74 5.37
N LYS A 98 19.62 1.05 4.08
CA LYS A 98 19.08 2.27 3.47
C LYS A 98 18.34 1.88 2.20
N THR A 99 17.15 2.44 1.99
CA THR A 99 16.31 2.14 0.83
C THR A 99 15.39 3.32 0.51
N LYS A 100 15.02 3.45 -0.78
CA LYS A 100 13.90 4.29 -1.19
C LYS A 100 12.64 3.46 -1.20
N GLU A 101 11.58 3.97 -0.61
CA GLU A 101 10.33 3.26 -0.42
C GLU A 101 9.17 3.95 -1.13
N LEU A 102 8.35 3.16 -1.82
CA LEU A 102 6.99 3.58 -2.14
C LEU A 102 6.06 3.23 -0.97
N VAL A 103 5.53 4.24 -0.31
CA VAL A 103 4.50 4.08 0.73
C VAL A 103 3.12 4.28 0.09
N ILE A 104 2.20 3.36 0.36
CA ILE A 104 0.80 3.42 -0.09
C ILE A 104 -0.09 3.31 1.14
N SER A 105 -0.85 4.36 1.45
CA SER A 105 -1.95 4.33 2.42
C SER A 105 -3.27 4.18 1.68
N ILE A 106 -4.09 3.21 2.06
CA ILE A 106 -5.22 2.77 1.24
C ILE A 106 -6.42 2.33 2.08
N GLN A 107 -7.60 2.86 1.75
CA GLN A 107 -8.90 2.26 2.07
C GLN A 107 -9.23 1.25 0.97
N LEU A 108 -9.27 -0.04 1.31
CA LEU A 108 -9.20 -1.08 0.28
C LEU A 108 -10.58 -1.36 -0.33
N ARG A 109 -10.64 -1.27 -1.65
CA ARG A 109 -11.73 -1.72 -2.51
C ARG A 109 -11.15 -2.19 -3.86
N PRO A 110 -11.94 -2.87 -4.72
CA PRO A 110 -11.41 -3.37 -6.00
C PRO A 110 -10.74 -2.32 -6.89
N TYR A 111 -11.24 -1.08 -6.89
CA TYR A 111 -10.61 0.01 -7.62
C TYR A 111 -9.28 0.45 -7.00
N THR A 112 -9.24 0.77 -5.70
CA THR A 112 -8.01 1.27 -5.05
C THR A 112 -6.93 0.18 -5.02
N GLU A 113 -7.32 -1.08 -4.91
CA GLU A 113 -6.43 -2.23 -5.10
C GLU A 113 -5.71 -2.14 -6.44
N LYS A 114 -6.47 -2.02 -7.54
CA LYS A 114 -5.90 -1.93 -8.89
C LYS A 114 -4.91 -0.78 -9.00
N VAL A 115 -5.23 0.37 -8.42
CA VAL A 115 -4.35 1.55 -8.40
C VAL A 115 -3.06 1.27 -7.64
N ALA A 116 -3.15 0.66 -6.45
CA ALA A 116 -1.98 0.29 -5.67
C ALA A 116 -1.05 -0.67 -6.44
N PHE A 117 -1.60 -1.69 -7.09
CA PHE A 117 -0.79 -2.61 -7.91
C PHE A 117 -0.20 -1.95 -9.16
N GLU A 118 -0.88 -0.98 -9.78
CA GLU A 118 -0.30 -0.17 -10.85
C GLU A 118 0.89 0.67 -10.35
N MET A 119 0.79 1.26 -9.15
CA MET A 119 1.89 1.99 -8.50
C MET A 119 3.07 1.06 -8.19
N ILE A 120 2.81 -0.10 -7.57
CA ILE A 120 3.85 -1.09 -7.25
C ILE A 120 4.53 -1.58 -8.52
N LYS A 121 3.77 -1.85 -9.59
CA LYS A 121 4.34 -2.27 -10.87
C LYS A 121 5.26 -1.20 -11.44
N LYS A 122 4.84 0.07 -11.49
CA LYS A 122 5.69 1.15 -12.01
C LYS A 122 6.97 1.32 -11.19
N TRP A 123 6.85 1.20 -9.87
CA TRP A 123 7.98 1.36 -8.95
C TRP A 123 8.95 0.18 -8.96
N ILE A 124 8.46 -1.05 -8.85
CA ILE A 124 9.29 -2.25 -8.69
C ILE A 124 9.63 -2.91 -10.02
N VAL A 125 8.65 -3.02 -10.92
CA VAL A 125 8.80 -3.78 -12.18
C VAL A 125 9.35 -2.89 -13.28
N ASP A 126 8.69 -1.76 -13.52
CA ASP A 126 9.11 -0.84 -14.60
C ASP A 126 10.29 0.06 -14.16
N ASN A 127 10.70 -0.05 -12.89
CA ASN A 127 11.82 0.66 -12.30
C ASN A 127 11.80 2.18 -12.58
N TYR A 128 10.63 2.82 -12.45
CA TYR A 128 10.48 4.25 -12.72
C TYR A 128 11.51 5.05 -11.92
N PRO A 129 12.25 6.00 -12.54
CA PRO A 129 13.07 6.94 -11.80
C PRO A 129 12.25 7.69 -10.75
N GLU A 130 12.84 8.03 -9.60
CA GLU A 130 12.15 8.66 -8.46
C GLU A 130 11.34 9.89 -8.89
N ASN A 131 11.97 10.83 -9.59
CA ASN A 131 11.30 12.03 -10.10
C ASN A 131 10.11 11.74 -11.04
N LYS A 132 10.15 10.63 -11.78
CA LYS A 132 9.05 10.20 -12.66
C LYS A 132 7.94 9.56 -11.84
N MET A 133 8.32 8.81 -10.81
CA MET A 133 7.37 8.19 -9.88
C MET A 133 6.63 9.25 -9.07
N GLU A 134 7.32 10.24 -8.50
CA GLU A 134 6.72 11.35 -7.77
C GLU A 134 5.69 12.12 -8.62
N LYS A 135 6.05 12.46 -9.87
CA LYS A 135 5.12 13.11 -10.81
C LYS A 135 3.89 12.24 -11.11
N TYR A 136 4.10 10.94 -11.29
CA TYR A 136 3.01 9.99 -11.51
C TYR A 136 2.08 9.92 -10.29
N LEU A 137 2.63 9.86 -9.08
CA LEU A 137 1.87 9.84 -7.84
C LEU A 137 1.08 11.13 -7.65
N ALA A 138 1.71 12.29 -7.81
CA ALA A 138 1.05 13.59 -7.70
C ALA A 138 -0.16 13.70 -8.64
N LEU A 139 0.02 13.37 -9.92
CA LEU A 139 -1.07 13.38 -10.90
C LEU A 139 -2.18 12.39 -10.51
N ARG A 140 -1.83 11.20 -10.02
CA ARG A 140 -2.84 10.21 -9.63
C ARG A 140 -3.67 10.66 -8.42
N LEU A 141 -3.03 11.32 -7.45
CA LEU A 141 -3.71 11.85 -6.27
C LEU A 141 -4.61 13.04 -6.60
N GLU A 142 -4.23 13.87 -7.56
CA GLU A 142 -5.10 14.93 -8.08
C GLU A 142 -6.36 14.35 -8.73
N LEU A 143 -6.22 13.30 -9.55
CA LEU A 143 -7.36 12.61 -10.14
C LEU A 143 -8.28 11.99 -9.07
N GLU A 144 -7.72 11.38 -8.03
CA GLU A 144 -8.52 10.81 -6.93
C GLU A 144 -9.33 11.88 -6.18
N LYS A 145 -8.74 13.06 -5.96
CA LYS A 145 -9.44 14.20 -5.33
C LYS A 145 -10.61 14.69 -6.18
N LEU A 146 -10.43 14.80 -7.50
CA LEU A 146 -11.48 15.20 -8.43
C LEU A 146 -12.63 14.18 -8.42
N GLU A 147 -12.31 12.89 -8.53
CA GLU A 147 -13.29 11.81 -8.48
C GLU A 147 -14.03 11.71 -7.14
N THR A 148 -13.46 12.22 -6.05
CA THR A 148 -14.11 12.26 -4.73
C THR A 148 -15.01 13.49 -4.61
N ASN A 149 -14.56 14.65 -5.09
CA ASN A 149 -15.31 15.91 -5.03
C ASN A 149 -16.57 15.90 -5.90
N ASP A 150 -16.50 15.37 -7.13
CA ASP A 150 -17.69 15.25 -8.00
C ASP A 150 -18.79 14.41 -7.33
N LYS A 151 -18.40 13.38 -6.58
CA LYS A 151 -19.33 12.49 -5.86
C LYS A 151 -19.96 13.15 -4.63
N THR A 152 -19.24 14.04 -3.94
CA THR A 152 -19.78 14.79 -2.79
C THR A 152 -20.87 15.78 -3.24
N ASN A 153 -20.72 16.36 -4.43
CA ASN A 153 -21.68 17.32 -4.99
C ASN A 153 -22.97 16.63 -5.49
N GLU A 154 -22.89 15.39 -6.00
CA GLU A 154 -24.09 14.63 -6.42
C GLU A 154 -24.94 14.12 -5.25
N VAL A 155 -24.38 13.94 -4.05
CA VAL A 155 -25.13 13.46 -2.87
C VAL A 155 -25.82 14.61 -2.13
N LEU A 156 -25.43 15.86 -2.40
CA LEU A 156 -25.99 17.07 -1.80
C LEU A 156 -26.97 17.83 -2.71
N ALA A 157 -27.22 17.34 -3.93
CA ALA A 157 -28.17 17.88 -4.90
C ALA A 157 -29.46 17.05 -4.95
#